data_AF-A0A2M7CB29-F1
#
_entry.id   AF-A0A2M7CB29-F1
#
_cell.length_a   1.000
_cell.length_b   1.000
_cell.length_c   1.000
_cell.angle_alpha   90.00
_cell.angle_beta   90.00
_cell.angle_gamma   90.00
#
_symmetry.space_group_name_H-M   'P 1'
#
loop_
_entity.id
_entity.type
_entity.pdbx_description
1 polymer ?
#
loop_
_entity_poly.entity_id
_entity_poly.type
_entity_poly.pdbx_seq_one_letter_code
_entity_poly.pdbx_strand_id
1 'polypeptide(L)'
;MKIFLWVTFLMLIGVAIFAVQNSAAPLITIRFLLWKFETSLVYAILGSIGVGILLALFLWISKAIGSSAQKKDLHKEIGAA
;
A
#
# COMPACT_ATOMS: atom_id res chain seq x y z
N MET A 1 -2.34 -18.13 15.01
CA MET A 1 -1.07 -17.91 14.28
C MET A 1 -0.84 -18.91 13.14
N LYS A 2 -0.83 -20.24 13.38
CA LYS A 2 -0.58 -21.24 12.32
C LYS A 2 -1.55 -21.18 11.13
N ILE A 3 -2.86 -21.03 11.37
CA ILE A 3 -3.88 -20.94 10.30
C ILE A 3 -3.64 -19.71 9.42
N PHE A 4 -3.26 -18.58 10.01
CA PHE A 4 -2.98 -17.35 9.26
C PHE A 4 -1.78 -17.52 8.32
N LEU A 5 -0.74 -18.26 8.74
CA LEU A 5 0.40 -18.57 7.88
C LEU A 5 0.00 -19.44 6.69
N TRP A 6 -0.83 -20.47 6.92
CA TRP A 6 -1.34 -21.31 5.83
C TRP A 6 -2.21 -20.53 4.84
N VAL A 7 -3.10 -19.67 5.33
CA VAL A 7 -3.93 -18.81 4.47
C VAL A 7 -3.06 -17.84 3.67
N THR A 8 -2.08 -17.21 4.32
CA THR A 8 -1.13 -16.30 3.66
C THR A 8 -0.33 -17.02 2.59
N PHE A 9 0.15 -18.23 2.87
CA PHE A 9 0.90 -19.06 1.93
C PHE A 9 0.05 -19.43 0.70
N LEU A 10 -1.18 -19.88 0.91
CA LEU A 10 -2.11 -20.18 -0.19
C LEU A 10 -2.42 -18.94 -1.03
N MET A 11 -2.57 -17.77 -0.40
CA MET A 11 -2.80 -16.52 -1.10
C MET A 11 -1.59 -16.11 -1.96
N LEU A 12 -0.37 -16.25 -1.42
CA LEU A 12 0.89 -16.03 -2.15
C LEU A 12 1.00 -16.93 -3.39
N ILE A 13 0.68 -18.22 -3.25
CA ILE A 13 0.65 -19.15 -4.40
C ILE A 13 -0.38 -18.68 -5.43
N GLY A 14 -1.58 -18.32 -5.00
CA GLY A 14 -2.64 -17.82 -5.89
C GLY A 14 -2.20 -16.58 -6.68
N VAL A 15 -1.56 -15.61 -6.00
CA VAL A 15 -1.01 -14.40 -6.65
C VAL A 15 0.09 -14.76 -7.64
N ALA A 16 0.99 -15.69 -7.31
CA ALA A 16 2.05 -16.12 -8.22
C ALA A 16 1.48 -16.79 -9.48
N ILE A 17 0.51 -17.69 -9.32
CA ILE A 17 -0.19 -18.34 -10.45
C ILE A 17 -0.89 -17.29 -11.30
N PHE A 18 -1.63 -16.38 -10.68
CA PHE A 18 -2.30 -15.28 -11.37
C PHE A 18 -1.32 -14.44 -12.19
N ALA A 19 -0.17 -14.07 -11.61
CA ALA A 19 0.83 -13.27 -12.29
C ALA A 19 1.43 -14.01 -13.51
N VAL A 20 1.75 -15.30 -13.37
CA VAL A 20 2.29 -16.11 -14.47
C VAL A 20 1.26 -16.28 -15.57
N GLN A 21 0.02 -16.62 -15.25
CA GLN A 21 -1.05 -16.82 -16.24
C GLN A 21 -1.39 -15.55 -17.01
N ASN A 22 -1.31 -14.39 -16.37
CA ASN A 22 -1.63 -13.10 -16.99
C ASN A 22 -0.40 -12.36 -17.55
N SER A 23 0.79 -12.97 -17.49
CA SER A 23 2.04 -12.33 -17.95
C SER A 23 2.09 -12.09 -19.46
N ALA A 24 1.46 -12.96 -20.25
CA ALA A 24 1.35 -12.86 -21.70
C ALA A 24 -0.04 -12.38 -22.16
N ALA A 25 -0.90 -11.95 -21.23
CA ALA A 25 -2.22 -11.43 -21.58
C ALA A 25 -2.08 -10.10 -22.33
N PRO A 26 -3.03 -9.76 -23.22
CA PRO A 26 -3.08 -8.45 -23.86
C PRO A 26 -3.10 -7.31 -22.84
N LEU A 27 -2.58 -6.15 -23.24
CA LEU A 27 -2.62 -4.96 -22.41
C LEU A 27 -4.07 -4.57 -22.13
N ILE A 28 -4.31 -4.12 -20.89
CA ILE A 28 -5.58 -3.52 -20.50
C ILE A 28 -5.50 -2.00 -20.69
N THR A 29 -6.62 -1.39 -21.06
CA THR A 29 -6.75 0.07 -21.10
C THR A 29 -7.52 0.55 -19.88
N ILE A 30 -6.84 1.26 -18.98
CA ILE A 30 -7.45 1.98 -17.86
C ILE A 30 -7.90 3.35 -18.37
N ARG A 31 -9.16 3.72 -18.09
CA ARG A 31 -9.72 5.02 -18.48
C ARG A 31 -10.19 5.77 -17.26
N PHE A 32 -9.78 7.03 -17.13
CA PHE A 32 -10.20 7.89 -16.03
C PHE A 32 -10.42 9.32 -16.53
N LEU A 33 -11.68 9.77 -16.52
CA LEU A 33 -12.10 11.06 -17.10
C LEU A 33 -11.60 11.21 -18.54
N LEU A 34 -10.53 11.98 -18.75
CA LEU A 34 -9.90 12.24 -20.05
C LEU A 34 -8.64 11.40 -20.30
N TRP A 35 -8.13 10.72 -19.26
CA TRP A 35 -6.90 9.95 -19.34
C TRP A 35 -7.15 8.50 -19.79
N LYS A 36 -6.23 7.99 -20.59
CA LYS A 36 -6.16 6.59 -21.02
C LYS A 36 -4.75 6.08 -20.78
N PHE A 37 -4.64 4.92 -20.16
CA PHE A 37 -3.36 4.30 -19.85
C PHE A 37 -3.41 2.82 -20.20
N GLU A 38 -2.46 2.38 -21.01
CA GLU A 38 -2.33 0.98 -21.42
C GLU A 38 -1.18 0.33 -20.67
N THR A 39 -1.47 -0.81 -20.03
CA THR A 39 -0.48 -1.55 -19.26
C THR A 39 -0.88 -3.01 -19.11
N SER A 40 0.01 -3.85 -18.60
CA SER A 40 -0.37 -5.22 -18.24
C SER A 40 -1.23 -5.20 -16.99
N LEU A 41 -2.19 -6.14 -16.90
CA LEU A 41 -3.05 -6.29 -15.72
C LEU A 41 -2.20 -6.49 -14.44
N VAL A 42 -1.13 -7.27 -14.56
CA VAL A 42 -0.19 -7.54 -13.46
C VAL A 42 0.45 -6.23 -12.96
N TYR A 43 0.96 -5.39 -13.86
CA TYR A 43 1.58 -4.12 -13.47
C TYR A 43 0.57 -3.10 -12.95
N ALA A 44 -0.66 -3.08 -13.47
CA ALA A 44 -1.72 -2.24 -12.92
C ALA A 44 -2.01 -2.57 -11.45
N ILE A 45 -2.16 -3.86 -11.14
CA ILE A 45 -2.44 -4.31 -9.76
C ILE A 45 -1.22 -4.03 -8.87
N LEU A 46 -0.02 -4.42 -9.29
CA LEU A 46 1.20 -4.22 -8.49
C LEU A 46 1.47 -2.74 -8.22
N GLY A 47 1.30 -1.89 -9.25
CA GLY A 47 1.42 -0.45 -9.15
C GLY A 47 0.39 0.15 -8.20
N SER A 48 -0.87 -0.26 -8.27
CA SER A 48 -1.93 0.24 -7.38
C SER A 48 -1.68 -0.11 -5.90
N ILE A 49 -1.23 -1.34 -5.62
CA ILE A 49 -0.87 -1.78 -4.27
C ILE A 49 0.33 -0.96 -3.77
N GLY A 50 1.37 -0.82 -4.59
CA GLY A 50 2.57 -0.05 -4.26
C GLY A 50 2.25 1.42 -3.94
N VAL A 51 1.44 2.08 -4.78
CA VAL A 51 1.00 3.45 -4.55
C VAL A 51 0.16 3.55 -3.28
N GLY A 52 -0.75 2.60 -3.03
CA GLY A 52 -1.54 2.56 -1.80
C GLY A 52 -0.68 2.46 -0.53
N ILE A 53 0.36 1.61 -0.55
CA ILE A 53 1.33 1.49 0.55
C ILE A 53 2.08 2.80 0.75
N LEU A 54 2.57 3.42 -0.33
CA LEU A 54 3.30 4.69 -0.25
C LEU A 54 2.42 5.81 0.34
N LEU A 55 1.15 5.91 -0.08
CA LEU A 55 0.20 6.87 0.46
C LEU A 55 -0.08 6.62 1.95
N ALA A 56 -0.28 5.36 2.34
CA ALA A 56 -0.50 5.00 3.74
C ALA A 56 0.70 5.36 4.62
N LEU A 57 1.93 5.06 4.16
CA LEU A 57 3.16 5.42 4.86
C LEU A 57 3.33 6.94 4.97
N PHE A 58 3.05 7.67 3.89
CA PHE A 58 3.13 9.13 3.87
C PHE A 58 2.21 9.74 4.93
N LEU A 59 0.93 9.34 4.95
CA LEU A 59 -0.04 9.83 5.94
C LEU A 59 0.34 9.45 7.38
N TRP A 60 0.87 8.23 7.58
CA TRP A 60 1.29 7.79 8.90
C TRP A 60 2.49 8.61 9.41
N ILE A 61 3.49 8.84 8.58
CA ILE A 61 4.66 9.67 8.91
C ILE A 61 4.25 11.09 9.27
N SER A 62 3.38 11.73 8.48
CA SER A 62 2.88 13.07 8.80
C SER A 62 2.19 13.11 10.16
N LYS A 63 1.37 12.10 10.50
CA LYS A 63 0.70 12.01 11.80
C LYS A 63 1.69 11.78 12.95
N ALA A 64 2.68 10.91 12.75
CA ALA A 64 3.69 10.60 13.77
C ALA A 64 4.56 11.82 14.12
N ILE A 65 4.91 12.64 13.12
CA ILE A 65 5.65 13.90 13.33
C ILE A 65 4.81 14.89 14.15
N GLY A 66 3.54 15.10 13.78
CA GLY A 66 2.65 16.01 14.50
C GLY A 66 2.39 15.59 15.96
N SER A 67 2.19 14.30 16.22
CA SER A 67 1.97 13.83 17.60
C SER A 67 3.23 13.88 18.46
N SER A 68 4.42 13.81 17.85
CA SER A 68 5.69 13.93 18.57
C SER A 68 5.95 15.36 19.04
N ALA A 69 5.58 16.36 18.24
CA ALA A 69 5.66 17.77 18.62
C ALA A 69 4.76 18.08 19.84
N GLN A 70 3.51 17.62 19.81
CA GLN A 70 2.55 17.87 20.89
C GLN A 70 2.98 17.25 22.23
N LYS A 71 3.64 16.08 22.22
CA LYS A 71 4.16 15.45 23.45
C LYS A 71 5.34 16.22 24.06
N LYS A 72 6.11 16.95 23.27
CA LYS A 72 7.23 17.78 23.78
C LYS A 72 6.74 19.03 24.50
N ASP A 73 5.65 19.63 24.03
CA ASP A 73 5.06 20.81 24.68
C ASP A 73 4.40 20.43 26.01
N LEU A 74 3.70 19.29 26.08
CA LEU A 74 3.08 18.81 27.31
C LEU A 74 4.11 18.47 28.41
N HIS A 75 5.26 17.88 28.05
CA HIS A 75 6.33 17.59 29.02
C HIS A 75 7.02 18.86 29.55
N LYS A 76 7.01 19.96 28.77
CA LYS A 76 7.52 21.26 29.21
C LYS A 76 6.57 21.95 30.18
N GLU A 77 5.25 21.85 29.97
CA GLU A 77 4.27 22.42 30.91
C GLU A 77 4.24 21.67 32.25
N ILE A 78 4.33 20.33 32.24
CA ILE A 78 4.30 19.54 33.48
C ILE A 78 5.60 19.64 34.28
N GLY A 79 6.76 19.82 33.62
CA GLY A 79 8.06 20.00 34.29
C GLY A 79 8.34 21.42 34.78
N ALA A 80 7.49 22.39 34.42
CA ALA A 80 7.58 23.79 34.85
C ALA A 80 6.61 24.17 35.98
N ALA A 81 5.78 23.22 36.43
CA ALA A 81 4.88 23.31 37.58
C ALA A 81 5.51 22.63 38.80
#